data_AF-A0AAV3A0Q3-F1
#
_entry.id   AF-A0AAV3A0Q3-F1
#
_cell.length_a   1.000
_cell.length_b   1.000
_cell.length_c   1.000
_cell.angle_alpha   90.00
_cell.angle_beta   90.00
_cell.angle_gamma   90.00
#
_symmetry.space_group_name_H-M   'P 1'
#
loop_
_entity.id
_entity.type
_entity.pdbx_description
1 polymer ?
#
loop_
_entity_poly.entity_id
_entity_poly.type
_entity_poly.pdbx_seq_one_letter_code
_entity_poly.pdbx_strand_id
1 'polypeptide(L)'
;MYSVGVILLELFHPFWTEMERNDILTSLSKGIIPKPFETQWPVQSKYVKLLTSIDCELRPSADQMLKCELFSEKENVIEDLQQKVLSLEEENERLKKSLELLQEQMSSRVGIESPV
;
A
#
# COMPACT_ATOMS: atom_id res chain seq x y z
N MET A 1 11.40 21.33 -0.87
CA MET A 1 10.17 20.64 -0.40
C MET A 1 8.89 21.22 -0.99
N TYR A 2 8.68 22.54 -1.01
CA TYR A 2 7.50 23.15 -1.67
C TYR A 2 7.27 22.64 -3.10
N SER A 3 8.30 22.67 -3.94
CA SER A 3 8.23 22.18 -5.32
C SER A 3 7.85 20.70 -5.41
N VAL A 4 8.20 19.88 -4.42
CA VAL A 4 7.80 18.47 -4.35
C VAL A 4 6.29 18.36 -4.14
N GLY A 5 5.70 19.21 -3.29
CA GLY A 5 4.26 19.26 -3.08
C GLY A 5 3.49 19.69 -4.32
N VAL A 6 4.05 20.63 -5.09
CA VAL A 6 3.51 21.03 -6.40
C VAL A 6 3.54 19.84 -7.37
N ILE A 7 4.70 19.21 -7.54
CA ILE A 7 4.84 18.04 -8.44
C ILE A 7 3.90 16.91 -8.03
N LEU A 8 3.75 16.65 -6.72
CA LEU A 8 2.83 15.63 -6.21
C LEU A 8 1.37 15.93 -6.60
N LEU A 9 0.94 17.18 -6.56
CA LEU A 9 -0.40 17.57 -7.04
C LEU A 9 -0.52 17.33 -8.55
N GLU A 10 0.45 17.77 -9.34
CA GLU A 10 0.43 17.66 -10.81
C GLU A 10 0.40 16.19 -11.28
N LEU A 11 1.04 15.28 -10.56
CA LEU A 11 1.04 13.85 -10.88
C LEU A 11 -0.35 13.19 -10.72
N PHE A 12 -1.18 13.70 -9.81
CA PHE A 12 -2.46 13.09 -9.43
C PHE A 12 -3.69 13.92 -9.86
N HIS A 13 -3.47 15.14 -10.35
CA HIS A 13 -4.51 16.04 -10.84
C HIS A 13 -4.18 16.53 -12.27
N PRO A 14 -4.69 15.85 -13.31
CA PRO A 14 -4.48 16.29 -14.68
C PRO A 14 -5.20 17.62 -14.92
N PHE A 15 -4.52 18.55 -15.59
CA PHE A 15 -5.10 19.81 -16.02
C PHE A 15 -5.50 19.72 -17.50
N TRP A 16 -6.61 20.35 -17.84
CA TRP A 16 -7.11 20.41 -19.21
C TRP A 16 -6.61 21.67 -19.93
N THR A 17 -6.36 22.73 -19.18
CA THR A 17 -5.89 24.02 -19.71
C THR A 17 -4.80 24.64 -18.83
N GLU A 18 -3.93 25.44 -19.42
CA GLU A 18 -2.92 26.22 -18.68
C GLU A 18 -3.55 27.22 -17.71
N MET A 19 -4.74 27.74 -18.05
CA MET A 19 -5.47 28.67 -17.19
C MET A 19 -5.93 27.98 -15.90
N GLU A 20 -6.53 26.81 -16.02
CA GLU A 20 -6.91 25.97 -14.87
C GLU A 20 -5.70 25.63 -14.01
N ARG A 21 -4.58 25.24 -14.63
CA ARG A 21 -3.34 24.97 -13.91
C ARG A 21 -2.88 26.19 -13.10
N ASN A 22 -2.87 27.38 -13.70
CA ASN A 22 -2.46 28.60 -13.01
C ASN A 22 -3.39 28.95 -11.85
N ASP A 23 -4.70 28.80 -12.01
CA ASP A 23 -5.68 29.06 -10.95
C ASP A 23 -5.52 28.12 -9.77
N ILE A 24 -5.28 26.84 -10.04
CA ILE A 24 -5.06 25.82 -9.02
C ILE A 24 -3.74 26.06 -8.28
N LEU A 25 -2.63 26.31 -8.99
CA LEU A 25 -1.34 26.57 -8.35
C LEU A 25 -1.33 27.88 -7.55
N THR A 26 -2.06 28.90 -8.01
CA THR A 26 -2.26 30.13 -7.25
C THR A 26 -3.04 29.87 -5.97
N SER A 27 -4.08 29.02 -6.03
CA SER A 27 -4.85 28.61 -4.86
C SER A 27 -4.03 27.77 -3.88
N LEU A 28 -3.20 26.88 -4.41
CA LEU A 28 -2.27 26.05 -3.62
C LEU A 28 -1.28 26.89 -2.83
N SER A 29 -0.78 27.99 -3.41
CA SER A 29 0.11 28.93 -2.71
C SER A 29 -0.54 29.59 -1.47
N LYS A 30 -1.87 29.59 -1.42
CA LYS A 30 -2.69 30.07 -0.29
C LYS A 30 -3.14 28.94 0.64
N GLY A 31 -2.64 27.71 0.42
CA GLY A 31 -3.01 26.52 1.19
C GLY A 31 -4.37 25.92 0.82
N ILE A 32 -4.94 26.30 -0.33
CA ILE A 32 -6.24 25.81 -0.79
C ILE A 32 -6.03 24.69 -1.82
N ILE A 33 -6.55 23.51 -1.52
CA ILE A 33 -6.48 22.33 -2.39
C ILE A 33 -7.87 22.07 -3.02
N PRO A 34 -7.96 21.69 -4.31
CA PRO A 34 -9.23 21.35 -4.94
C PRO A 34 -9.98 20.24 -4.20
N LYS A 35 -11.26 20.45 -3.89
CA LYS A 35 -12.11 19.46 -3.21
C LYS A 35 -12.11 18.08 -3.87
N PRO A 36 -12.21 17.96 -5.21
CA PRO A 36 -12.18 16.65 -5.89
C PRO A 36 -10.87 15.90 -5.61
N PHE A 37 -9.75 16.63 -5.56
CA PHE A 37 -8.44 16.05 -5.24
C PHE A 37 -8.41 15.53 -3.80
N GLU A 38 -8.91 16.30 -2.83
CA GLU A 38 -8.98 15.85 -1.43
C GLU A 38 -9.81 14.58 -1.26
N THR A 39 -10.92 14.48 -1.98
CA THR A 39 -11.83 13.32 -1.91
C THR A 39 -11.24 12.09 -2.57
N GLN A 40 -10.59 12.25 -3.72
CA GLN A 40 -10.04 11.13 -4.48
C GLN A 40 -8.70 10.63 -3.90
N TRP A 41 -7.88 11.53 -3.38
CA TRP A 41 -6.51 11.27 -2.95
C TRP A 41 -6.25 11.85 -1.55
N PRO A 42 -6.91 11.33 -0.50
CA PRO A 42 -6.87 11.92 0.85
C PRO A 42 -5.46 11.93 1.45
N VAL A 43 -4.70 10.84 1.24
CA VAL A 43 -3.31 10.72 1.71
C VAL A 43 -2.42 11.74 1.00
N GLN A 44 -2.49 11.79 -0.33
CA GLN A 44 -1.70 12.71 -1.14
C GLN A 44 -2.04 14.15 -0.79
N SER A 45 -3.32 14.49 -0.62
CA SER A 45 -3.79 15.81 -0.20
C SER A 45 -3.15 16.27 1.11
N LYS A 46 -3.11 15.41 2.13
CA LYS A 46 -2.42 15.69 3.40
C LYS A 46 -0.97 16.10 3.17
N TYR A 47 -0.22 15.37 2.33
CA TYR A 47 1.18 15.69 2.06
C TYR A 47 1.37 16.88 1.14
N VAL A 48 0.52 17.08 0.13
CA VAL A 48 0.50 18.29 -0.69
C VAL A 48 0.35 19.50 0.22
N LYS A 49 -0.58 19.48 1.17
CA LYS A 49 -0.80 20.57 2.14
C LYS A 49 0.41 20.83 3.03
N LEU A 50 1.03 19.78 3.58
CA LEU A 50 2.23 19.91 4.42
C LEU A 50 3.42 20.46 3.63
N LEU A 51 3.67 19.91 2.43
CA LEU A 51 4.79 20.31 1.59
C LEU A 51 4.65 21.74 1.05
N THR A 52 3.42 22.16 0.76
CA THR A 52 3.09 23.51 0.25
C THR A 52 2.69 24.51 1.33
N SER A 53 2.87 24.16 2.61
CA SER A 53 2.62 25.06 3.74
C SER A 53 3.35 26.40 3.57
N ILE A 54 2.67 27.49 3.92
CA ILE A 54 3.28 28.84 3.95
C ILE A 54 4.42 28.87 4.96
N ASP A 55 4.20 28.26 6.13
CA ASP A 55 5.23 28.05 7.13
C ASP A 55 6.20 26.95 6.65
N CYS A 56 7.48 27.31 6.53
CA CYS A 56 8.53 26.41 6.08
C CYS A 56 8.89 25.33 7.11
N GLU A 57 8.69 25.60 8.40
CA GLU A 57 9.02 24.66 9.49
C GLU A 57 8.04 23.47 9.53
N LEU A 58 6.82 23.67 9.02
CA LEU A 58 5.84 22.58 8.88
C LEU A 58 6.13 21.65 7.71
N ARG A 59 7.05 22.03 6.80
CA ARG A 59 7.36 21.23 5.63
C ARG A 59 8.28 20.08 6.04
N PRO A 60 7.90 18.81 5.81
CA PRO A 60 8.76 17.69 6.15
C PRO A 60 10.04 17.71 5.31
N SER A 61 11.14 17.23 5.88
CA SER A 61 12.38 16.98 5.14
C SER A 61 12.21 15.81 4.15
N ALA A 62 13.15 15.68 3.22
CA ALA A 62 13.15 14.55 2.28
C ALA A 62 13.23 13.20 3.01
N ASP A 63 14.05 13.10 4.07
CA ASP A 63 14.16 11.88 4.88
C ASP A 63 12.88 11.55 5.62
N GLN A 64 12.16 12.57 6.11
CA GLN A 64 10.84 12.39 6.72
C GLN A 64 9.82 11.94 5.68
N MET A 65 9.85 12.50 4.46
CA MET A 65 8.97 12.10 3.37
C MET A 65 9.13 10.62 2.99
N LEU A 66 10.34 10.07 2.99
CA LEU A 66 10.57 8.65 2.67
C LEU A 66 9.91 7.69 3.67
N LYS A 67 9.69 8.14 4.91
CA LYS A 67 9.06 7.35 5.98
C LYS A 67 7.55 7.55 6.06
N CYS A 68 6.99 8.35 5.15
CA CYS A 68 5.57 8.64 5.14
C CYS A 68 4.76 7.53 4.47
N GLU A 69 3.47 7.45 4.83
CA GLU A 69 2.53 6.45 4.33
C GLU A 69 2.42 6.41 2.79
N LEU A 70 2.80 7.49 2.09
CA LEU A 70 2.95 7.52 0.63
C LEU A 70 3.90 6.46 0.07
N PHE A 71 4.89 6.03 0.85
CA PHE A 71 5.94 5.09 0.44
C PHE A 71 5.95 3.81 1.27
N SER A 72 5.31 3.82 2.45
CA SER A 72 5.30 2.69 3.39
C SER A 72 4.48 1.47 2.92
N GLU A 73 3.58 1.62 1.94
CA GLU A 73 2.75 0.50 1.49
C GLU A 73 3.57 -0.67 0.93
N LYS A 74 4.70 -0.42 0.26
CA LYS A 74 5.48 -1.51 -0.34
C LYS A 74 6.19 -2.37 0.70
N GLU A 75 6.76 -1.75 1.73
CA GLU A 75 7.46 -2.49 2.79
C GLU A 75 6.48 -3.27 3.66
N ASN A 76 5.34 -2.66 4.02
CA ASN A 76 4.29 -3.34 4.79
C ASN A 76 3.63 -4.48 3.99
N VAL A 77 3.40 -4.30 2.69
CA VAL A 77 2.84 -5.37 1.84
C VAL A 77 3.82 -6.54 1.69
N ILE A 78 5.13 -6.26 1.58
CA ILE A 78 6.14 -7.32 1.51
C ILE A 78 6.16 -8.11 2.82
N GLU A 79 6.15 -7.44 3.97
CA GLU A 79 6.13 -8.09 5.28
C GLU A 79 4.85 -8.93 5.48
N ASP A 80 3.69 -8.38 5.13
CA ASP A 80 2.40 -9.10 5.24
C ASP A 80 2.35 -10.33 4.32
N LEU A 81 2.86 -10.20 3.09
CA LEU A 81 2.98 -11.33 2.16
C LEU A 81 3.96 -12.39 2.69
N GLN A 82 5.08 -12.01 3.29
CA GLN A 82 6.03 -12.94 3.89
C GLN A 82 5.41 -13.72 5.05
N GLN A 83 4.68 -13.06 5.94
CA GLN A 83 3.96 -13.73 7.03
C GLN A 83 2.90 -14.71 6.50
N LYS A 84 2.19 -14.32 5.44
CA LYS A 84 1.18 -15.18 4.82
C LYS A 84 1.79 -16.42 4.16
N VAL A 85 2.96 -16.29 3.54
CA VAL A 85 3.71 -17.43 2.97
C VAL A 85 4.08 -18.43 4.07
N LEU A 86 4.65 -17.97 5.18
CA LEU A 86 5.02 -18.84 6.31
C LEU A 86 3.80 -19.60 6.87
N SER A 87 2.68 -18.91 7.09
CA SER A 87 1.45 -19.56 7.57
C SER A 87 0.94 -20.64 6.60
N LEU A 88 0.99 -20.37 5.29
CA LEU A 88 0.55 -21.32 4.26
C LEU A 88 1.49 -22.52 4.12
N GLU A 89 2.80 -22.32 4.37
CA GLU A 89 3.77 -23.41 4.39
C GLU A 89 3.52 -24.36 5.57
N GLU A 90 3.27 -23.82 6.77
CA GLU A 90 2.93 -24.64 7.93
C GLU A 90 1.61 -25.41 7.76
N GLU A 91 0.60 -24.79 7.13
CA GLU A 91 -0.66 -25.45 6.84
C GLU A 91 -0.48 -26.56 5.78
N ASN A 92 0.33 -26.31 4.75
CA ASN A 92 0.68 -27.33 3.76
C ASN A 92 1.41 -28.52 4.39
N GLU A 93 2.36 -28.30 5.30
CA GLU A 93 3.01 -29.39 6.01
C GLU A 93 2.04 -30.21 6.83
N ARG A 94 1.13 -29.55 7.57
CA ARG A 94 0.10 -30.23 8.36
C ARG A 94 -0.81 -31.07 7.47
N LEU A 95 -1.28 -30.52 6.37
CA LEU A 95 -2.14 -31.22 5.41
C LEU A 95 -1.41 -32.42 4.78
N LYS A 96 -0.14 -32.28 4.40
CA LYS A 96 0.67 -33.38 3.87
C LYS A 96 0.80 -34.54 4.87
N LYS A 97 1.11 -34.24 6.13
CA LYS A 97 1.20 -35.25 7.20
C LYS A 97 -0.13 -35.98 7.42
N SER A 98 -1.25 -35.25 7.42
CA SER A 98 -2.58 -35.86 7.53
C SER A 98 -2.91 -36.77 6.33
N LEU A 99 -2.53 -36.37 5.12
CA LEU A 99 -2.71 -37.20 3.93
C LEU A 99 -1.89 -38.49 3.99
N GLU A 100 -0.62 -38.42 4.40
CA GLU A 100 0.24 -39.60 4.57
C GLU A 100 -0.35 -40.59 5.58
N LEU A 101 -0.78 -40.11 6.75
CA LEU A 101 -1.39 -40.95 7.78
C LEU A 101 -2.67 -41.64 7.27
N LEU A 102 -3.52 -40.90 6.55
CA LEU A 102 -4.74 -41.47 5.97
C LEU A 102 -4.41 -42.53 4.91
N GLN A 103 -3.38 -42.32 4.08
CA GLN A 103 -2.94 -43.30 3.09
C GLN A 103 -2.41 -44.58 3.75
N GLU A 104 -1.63 -44.47 4.83
CA GLU A 104 -1.17 -45.63 5.61
C GLU A 104 -2.34 -46.40 6.23
N GLN A 105 -3.33 -45.71 6.80
CA GLN A 105 -4.52 -46.34 7.37
C GLN A 105 -5.35 -47.07 6.31
N MET A 106 -5.51 -46.49 5.11
CA MET A 106 -6.21 -47.14 4.01
C MET A 106 -5.44 -48.35 3.48
N SER A 107 -4.12 -48.26 3.30
CA SER A 107 -3.29 -49.39 2.89
C SER A 107 -3.34 -50.55 3.89
N SER A 108 -3.36 -50.23 5.19
CA SER A 108 -3.51 -51.19 6.27
C SER A 108 -4.89 -51.87 6.29
N ARG A 109 -5.96 -51.15 5.92
CA ARG A 109 -7.32 -51.71 5.82
C ARG A 109 -7.50 -52.60 4.59
N VAL A 110 -6.93 -52.23 3.44
CA VAL A 110 -6.98 -53.04 2.21
C VAL A 110 -6.20 -54.36 2.38
N GLY A 111 -5.18 -54.41 3.23
CA GLY A 111 -4.46 -55.65 3.57
C GLY A 111 -5.23 -56.63 4.47
N ILE A 112 -6.31 -56.20 5.14
CA ILE A 112 -7.10 -57.02 6.08
C ILE A 112 -8.38 -57.58 5.42
N GLU A 113 -8.87 -56.96 4.34
CA GLU A 113 -10.06 -57.42 3.61
C GLU A 113 -9.81 -58.50 2.54
N SER A 114 -8.60 -59.07 2.47
CA SER A 114 -8.38 -60.31 1.70
C SER A 114 -8.27 -61.54 2.60
N PRO A 115 -9.42 -62.19 2.86
CA PRO A 115 -9.42 -63.64 2.94
C PRO A 115 -10.55 -64.26 2.09
N VAL A 116 -10.10 -65.19 1.23
CA VAL A 116 -10.82 -66.30 0.55
C VAL A 116 -11.77 -65.95 -0.60
#